data_AF-A0A3D2V4H0-F1
#
_entry.id   AF-A0A3D2V4H0-F1
#
_cell.length_a   1.000
_cell.length_b   1.000
_cell.length_c   1.000
_cell.angle_alpha   90.00
_cell.angle_beta   90.00
_cell.angle_gamma   90.00
#
_symmetry.space_group_name_H-M   'P 1'
#
loop_
_entity.id
_entity.type
_entity.pdbx_description
1 polymer ?
#
loop_
_entity_poly.entity_id
_entity_poly.type
_entity_poly.pdbx_seq_one_letter_code
_entity_poly.pdbx_strand_id
1 'polypeptide(L)'
;MATSSAYYEEDIRVSLHAKTVFTTGEAAKICKVSQQTIIRCFDNGSLNGFRVPGSRFRRIPRDELYAFMRENKIPTDALESGNRKVLIVDDDEALVDLLVD
;
A
#
# COMPACT_ATOMS: atom_id res chain seq x y z
N MET A 1 -14.29 -19.15 -16.89
CA MET A 1 -12.83 -19.00 -17.04
C MET A 1 -12.45 -17.78 -16.20
N ALA A 2 -11.85 -17.96 -15.03
CA ALA A 2 -11.46 -16.84 -14.16
C ALA A 2 -10.50 -15.92 -14.92
N THR A 3 -10.79 -14.62 -14.93
CA THR A 3 -10.07 -13.64 -15.74
C THR A 3 -8.61 -13.55 -15.28
N SER A 4 -7.68 -13.40 -16.24
CA SER A 4 -6.23 -13.24 -16.01
C SER A 4 -5.91 -12.11 -15.02
N SER A 5 -6.80 -11.12 -14.87
CA SER A 5 -6.65 -10.00 -13.93
C SER A 5 -6.68 -10.42 -12.45
N ALA A 6 -7.51 -11.41 -12.08
CA ALA A 6 -7.65 -11.85 -10.69
C ALA A 6 -6.39 -12.56 -10.18
N TYR A 7 -5.73 -13.36 -11.04
CA TYR A 7 -4.47 -14.01 -10.72
C TYR A 7 -3.34 -12.99 -10.49
N TYR A 8 -3.27 -11.94 -11.30
CA TYR A 8 -2.29 -10.86 -11.11
C TYR A 8 -2.50 -10.09 -9.80
N GLU A 9 -3.75 -9.83 -9.41
CA GLU A 9 -4.08 -9.19 -8.14
C GLU A 9 -3.79 -10.09 -6.93
N GLU A 10 -4.03 -11.40 -7.05
CA GLU A 10 -3.68 -12.40 -6.03
C GLU A 10 -2.17 -12.53 -5.86
N ASP A 11 -1.38 -12.62 -6.93
CA ASP A 11 0.08 -12.73 -6.87
C ASP A 11 0.73 -11.50 -6.22
N ILE A 12 0.23 -10.31 -6.52
CA ILE A 12 0.66 -9.08 -5.86
C ILE A 12 0.35 -9.16 -4.36
N ARG A 13 -0.85 -9.59 -3.97
CA ARG A 13 -1.25 -9.73 -2.55
C ARG A 13 -0.42 -10.79 -1.82
N VAL A 14 -0.17 -11.95 -2.44
CA VAL A 14 0.68 -13.03 -1.89
C VAL A 14 2.09 -12.51 -1.62
N SER A 15 2.67 -11.75 -2.55
CA SER A 15 4.00 -11.17 -2.39
C SER A 15 4.04 -10.10 -1.29
N LEU A 16 2.97 -9.29 -1.13
CA LEU A 16 2.88 -8.24 -0.11
C LEU A 16 2.80 -8.80 1.33
N HIS A 17 2.17 -9.95 1.55
CA HIS A 17 2.04 -10.52 2.89
C HIS A 17 3.36 -10.99 3.50
N ALA A 18 4.28 -11.53 2.68
CA ALA A 18 5.59 -12.00 3.15
C ALA A 18 6.68 -10.92 3.10
N LYS A 19 6.45 -9.80 2.39
CA LYS A 19 7.45 -8.76 2.19
C LYS A 19 7.62 -7.87 3.43
N THR A 20 8.87 -7.70 3.84
CA THR A 20 9.25 -6.93 5.04
C THR A 20 9.80 -5.54 4.72
N VAL A 21 10.18 -5.28 3.46
CA VAL A 21 10.73 -3.99 3.03
C VAL A 21 10.17 -3.59 1.68
N PHE A 22 9.71 -2.34 1.58
CA PHE A 22 9.05 -1.77 0.41
C PHE A 22 9.89 -0.67 -0.23
N THR A 23 9.81 -0.55 -1.54
CA THR A 23 10.26 0.61 -2.29
C THR A 23 9.22 1.74 -2.22
N THR A 24 9.59 2.94 -2.61
CA THR A 24 8.66 4.08 -2.68
C THR A 24 7.50 3.83 -3.65
N GLY A 25 7.74 3.11 -4.74
CA GLY A 25 6.68 2.74 -5.70
C GLY A 25 5.70 1.73 -5.14
N GLU A 26 6.18 0.76 -4.36
CA GLU A 26 5.32 -0.23 -3.71
C GLU A 26 4.50 0.40 -2.59
N ALA A 27 5.14 1.18 -1.71
CA ALA A 27 4.44 1.93 -0.67
C ALA A 27 3.39 2.89 -1.25
N ALA A 28 3.67 3.53 -2.38
CA ALA A 28 2.72 4.39 -3.07
C ALA A 28 1.47 3.65 -3.54
N LYS A 29 1.66 2.44 -4.10
CA LYS A 29 0.54 1.57 -4.51
C LYS A 29 -0.28 1.11 -3.30
N ILE A 30 0.37 0.74 -2.21
CA ILE A 30 -0.29 0.30 -0.96
C ILE A 30 -1.11 1.45 -0.35
N CYS A 31 -0.50 2.64 -0.25
CA CYS A 31 -1.13 3.81 0.36
C CYS A 31 -2.08 4.56 -0.59
N LYS A 32 -2.22 4.12 -1.85
CA LYS A 32 -3.01 4.78 -2.89
C LYS A 32 -2.70 6.28 -3.05
N VAL A 33 -1.42 6.64 -2.95
CA VAL A 33 -0.93 8.02 -3.17
C VAL A 33 0.14 8.04 -4.25
N SER A 34 0.51 9.23 -4.73
CA SER A 34 1.62 9.33 -5.68
C SER A 34 2.95 8.87 -5.06
N GLN A 35 3.86 8.32 -5.87
CA GLN A 35 5.21 8.01 -5.43
C GLN A 35 5.94 9.25 -4.89
N GLN A 36 5.65 10.44 -5.47
CA GLN A 36 6.22 11.70 -5.00
C GLN A 36 5.74 12.08 -3.61
N THR A 37 4.48 11.76 -3.26
CA THR A 37 3.95 11.93 -1.91
C THR A 37 4.74 11.08 -0.92
N ILE A 38 4.95 9.79 -1.20
CA ILE A 38 5.78 8.89 -0.36
C ILE A 38 7.22 9.40 -0.25
N ILE A 39 7.82 9.86 -1.35
CA ILE A 39 9.18 10.44 -1.33
C ILE A 39 9.23 11.65 -0.40
N ARG A 40 8.26 12.56 -0.49
CA ARG A 40 8.20 13.76 0.36
C ARG A 40 8.01 13.42 1.83
N CYS A 41 7.09 12.50 2.13
CA CYS A 41 6.86 12.00 3.50
C CYS A 41 8.10 11.28 4.05
N PHE A 42 8.88 10.61 3.22
CA PHE A 42 10.14 10.01 3.66
C PHE A 42 11.20 11.08 3.94
N ASP A 43 11.38 12.01 3.01
CA ASP A 43 12.44 13.01 3.09
C ASP A 43 12.22 14.04 4.21
N ASN A 44 10.96 14.29 4.59
CA ASN A 44 10.61 15.17 5.72
C ASN A 44 10.50 14.43 7.06
N GLY A 45 10.73 13.11 7.10
CA GLY A 45 10.67 12.30 8.31
C GLY A 45 9.27 11.89 8.79
N SER A 46 8.20 12.20 8.03
CA SER A 46 6.85 11.70 8.36
C SER A 46 6.68 10.20 8.09
N LEU A 47 7.51 9.61 7.23
CA LEU A 47 7.56 8.18 6.95
C LEU A 47 9.00 7.69 7.13
N ASN A 48 9.23 6.85 8.13
CA ASN A 48 10.57 6.39 8.45
C ASN A 48 11.05 5.27 7.51
N GLY A 49 12.36 5.13 7.45
CA GLY A 49 13.05 4.04 6.79
C GLY A 49 14.50 4.41 6.52
N PHE A 50 15.12 3.79 5.52
CA PHE A 50 16.54 4.02 5.22
C PHE A 50 16.80 4.22 3.72
N ARG A 51 17.92 4.87 3.42
CA ARG A 51 18.47 4.93 2.07
C ARG A 51 19.43 3.78 1.86
N VAL A 52 19.43 3.21 0.67
CA VAL A 52 20.39 2.17 0.29
C VAL A 52 21.79 2.80 0.19
N PRO A 53 22.82 2.23 0.84
CA PRO A 53 24.19 2.76 0.75
C PRO A 53 24.65 2.90 -0.72
N GLY A 54 25.26 4.05 -1.05
CA GLY A 54 25.70 4.33 -2.41
C GLY A 54 24.58 4.62 -3.42
N SER A 55 23.33 4.75 -2.98
CA SER A 55 22.19 5.03 -3.86
C SER A 55 21.23 6.07 -3.27
N ARG A 56 20.45 6.72 -4.14
CA ARG A 56 19.35 7.61 -3.75
C ARG A 56 18.06 6.85 -3.41
N PHE A 57 18.03 5.53 -3.59
CA PHE A 57 16.83 4.72 -3.36
C PHE A 57 16.51 4.59 -1.87
N ARG A 58 15.21 4.68 -1.58
CA ARG A 58 14.65 4.55 -0.23
C ARG A 58 14.08 3.15 -0.05
N ARG A 59 14.08 2.69 1.18
CA ARG A 59 13.52 1.42 1.64
C ARG A 59 12.71 1.69 2.89
N ILE A 60 11.49 1.21 2.90
CA ILE A 60 10.50 1.46 3.94
C ILE A 60 10.21 0.09 4.59
N PRO A 61 10.61 -0.15 5.84
CA PRO A 61 10.23 -1.35 6.57
C PRO A 61 8.70 -1.48 6.68
N ARG A 62 8.19 -2.70 6.75
CA ARG A 62 6.75 -2.99 6.87
C ARG A 62 6.12 -2.27 8.05
N ASP A 63 6.80 -2.32 9.17
CA ASP A 63 6.38 -1.84 10.49
C ASP A 63 6.21 -0.31 10.45
N GLU A 64 7.18 0.39 9.83
CA GLU A 64 7.13 1.85 9.60
C GLU A 64 6.03 2.22 8.60
N LEU A 65 5.85 1.44 7.53
CA LEU A 65 4.77 1.67 6.58
C LEU A 65 3.40 1.50 7.26
N TYR A 66 3.25 0.46 8.08
CA TYR A 66 2.03 0.19 8.83
C TYR A 66 1.73 1.30 9.85
N ALA A 67 2.75 1.76 10.60
CA ALA A 67 2.62 2.89 11.51
C ALA A 67 2.17 4.16 10.78
N PHE A 68 2.85 4.50 9.68
CA PHE A 68 2.48 5.62 8.82
C PHE A 68 1.04 5.52 8.31
N MET A 69 0.61 4.33 7.87
CA MET A 69 -0.75 4.11 7.42
C MET A 69 -1.76 4.36 8.54
N ARG A 70 -1.51 3.86 9.75
CA ARG A 70 -2.38 4.11 10.90
C ARG A 70 -2.46 5.58 11.30
N GLU A 71 -1.33 6.27 11.35
CA GLU A 71 -1.26 7.69 11.70
C GLU A 71 -2.01 8.58 10.68
N ASN A 72 -1.96 8.20 9.41
CA ASN A 72 -2.62 8.92 8.32
C ASN A 72 -4.01 8.36 7.96
N LYS A 73 -4.57 7.45 8.77
CA LYS A 73 -5.88 6.82 8.57
C LYS A 73 -6.03 6.09 7.23
N ILE A 74 -4.94 5.53 6.71
CA ILE A 74 -4.92 4.69 5.50
C ILE A 74 -5.29 3.25 5.91
N PRO A 75 -6.23 2.59 5.19
CA PRO A 75 -6.61 1.21 5.47
C PRO A 75 -5.41 0.25 5.38
N THR A 76 -5.19 -0.54 6.43
CA THR A 76 -4.01 -1.43 6.57
C THR A 76 -4.26 -2.86 6.08
N ASP A 77 -5.43 -3.13 5.48
CA ASP A 77 -5.85 -4.45 5.02
C ASP A 77 -4.86 -5.08 4.03
N ALA A 78 -4.17 -4.25 3.24
CA ALA A 78 -3.13 -4.69 2.31
C ALA A 78 -1.87 -5.27 3.01
N LEU A 79 -1.71 -5.04 4.31
CA LEU A 79 -0.58 -5.48 5.13
C LEU A 79 -0.99 -6.38 6.31
N GLU A 80 -2.26 -6.71 6.52
CA GLU A 80 -2.67 -7.62 7.61
C GLU A 80 -2.91 -9.04 7.07
N SER A 81 -2.13 -10.02 7.54
CA SER A 81 -2.19 -11.40 7.05
C SER A 81 -3.31 -12.26 7.69
N GLY A 82 -4.40 -11.67 8.17
CA GLY A 82 -5.40 -12.42 8.93
C GLY A 82 -6.80 -11.84 8.85
N ASN A 83 -7.64 -12.41 7.99
CA ASN A 83 -9.10 -12.49 8.08
C ASN A 83 -9.82 -11.37 8.89
N ARG A 84 -10.32 -10.32 8.23
CA ARG A 84 -11.78 -10.09 7.97
C ARG A 84 -12.14 -8.63 7.64
N LYS A 85 -12.98 -8.55 6.59
CA LYS A 85 -14.07 -7.59 6.30
C LYS A 85 -13.69 -6.16 5.85
N VAL A 86 -13.91 -5.99 4.54
CA VAL A 86 -14.09 -4.76 3.77
C VAL A 86 -14.90 -3.70 4.52
N LEU A 87 -14.36 -2.48 4.56
CA LEU A 87 -15.15 -1.25 4.62
C LEU A 87 -14.78 -0.42 3.40
N ILE A 88 -15.72 -0.30 2.46
CA ILE A 88 -15.64 0.69 1.39
C ILE A 88 -16.04 2.02 2.04
N VAL A 89 -15.10 2.95 2.11
CA VAL A 89 -15.41 4.37 2.33
C VAL A 89 -14.95 5.07 1.05
N ASP A 90 -15.94 5.48 0.26
CA ASP A 90 -15.76 6.27 -0.95
C ASP A 90 -15.92 7.74 -0.57
N ASP A 91 -14.91 8.55 -0.86
CA ASP A 91 -14.93 9.99 -0.66
C ASP A 91 -15.01 10.74 -2.03
N ASP A 92 -15.36 10.06 -3.12
CA ASP A 92 -15.54 10.67 -4.45
C ASP A 92 -16.94 10.35 -5.02
N GLU A 93 -17.70 11.39 -5.39
CA GLU A 93 -19.10 11.31 -5.87
C GLU A 93 -19.26 10.67 -7.28
N ALA A 94 -18.36 9.78 -7.72
CA ALA A 94 -18.36 9.31 -9.10
C ALA A 94 -17.72 7.93 -9.34
N LEU A 95 -18.28 6.86 -8.77
CA LEU A 95 -18.47 5.61 -9.53
C LEU A 95 -19.49 4.68 -8.86
N VAL A 96 -20.76 4.95 -9.12
CA VAL A 96 -21.85 3.99 -8.89
C VAL A 96 -21.80 2.90 -9.98
N ASP A 97 -22.26 1.71 -9.61
CA ASP A 97 -22.45 0.47 -10.40
C ASP A 97 -21.27 -0.53 -10.37
N LEU A 98 -21.42 -1.78 -9.95
CA LEU A 98 -22.62 -2.61 -9.89
C LEU A 98 -22.35 -3.82 -8.96
N LEU A 99 -23.03 -3.87 -7.81
CA LEU A 99 -23.40 -5.12 -7.15
C LEU A 99 -24.81 -5.45 -7.63
N VAL A 100 -24.95 -6.30 -8.64
CA VAL A 100 -26.22 -6.99 -8.90
C VAL A 100 -25.91 -8.44 -9.31
N ASP A 101 -26.38 -9.33 -8.43
CA ASP A 101 -26.41 -10.80 -8.39
C ASP A 101 -25.14 -11.59 -8.07
#